data_AF-A0A1H6VZ27-F1
#
_entry.id   AF-A0A1H6VZ27-F1
#
_cell.length_a   1.000
_cell.length_b   1.000
_cell.length_c   1.000
_cell.angle_alpha   90.00
_cell.angle_beta   90.00
_cell.angle_gamma   90.00
#
_symmetry.space_group_name_H-M   'P 1'
#
loop_
_entity.id
_entity.type
_entity.pdbx_description
1 polymer ?
#
loop_
_entity_poly.entity_id
_entity_poly.type
_entity_poly.pdbx_seq_one_letter_code
_entity_poly.pdbx_strand_id
1 'polypeptide(L)'
;MKSLIAILISAALAFTFTACHDSRELMPAPETIFDDHGLHVITSFHNDRTRTISVLYGNDDALAYASQVPGVATPNVATPGTVFKLVTWDLKQNPLWFGSNINGGVQSVETVTVSAGQSAPAIGYTIENSVQKKDEKAVSSNAERISFIFAQRASVFP
;
A
#
# COMPACT_ATOMS: atom_id res chain seq x y z
N MET A 1 -18.78 62.18 2.95
CA MET A 1 -18.29 61.17 3.93
C MET A 1 -19.31 60.08 4.22
N LYS A 2 -20.57 60.41 4.57
CA LYS A 2 -21.63 59.41 4.84
C LYS A 2 -21.91 58.47 3.65
N SER A 3 -21.95 59.00 2.43
CA SER A 3 -22.17 58.18 1.22
C SER A 3 -20.98 57.30 0.82
N LEU A 4 -19.75 57.64 1.23
CA LEU A 4 -18.56 56.82 0.98
C LEU A 4 -18.50 55.62 1.94
N ILE A 5 -18.90 55.83 3.20
CA ILE A 5 -19.00 54.77 4.20
C ILE A 5 -20.09 53.76 3.81
N ALA A 6 -21.23 54.23 3.29
CA ALA A 6 -22.30 53.36 2.81
C ALA A 6 -21.86 52.45 1.65
N ILE A 7 -21.08 52.97 0.69
CA ILE A 7 -20.58 52.18 -0.45
C ILE A 7 -19.58 51.10 0.00
N LEU A 8 -18.69 51.43 0.96
CA LEU A 8 -17.72 50.47 1.50
C LEU A 8 -18.38 49.32 2.28
N ILE A 9 -19.47 49.59 3.02
CA ILE A 9 -20.22 48.56 3.74
C ILE A 9 -20.96 47.63 2.77
N SER A 10 -21.56 48.17 1.71
CA SER A 10 -22.23 47.37 0.68
C SER A 10 -21.28 46.46 -0.09
N ALA A 11 -20.08 46.94 -0.40
CA ALA A 11 -19.06 46.15 -1.09
C ALA A 11 -18.54 45.00 -0.20
N ALA A 12 -18.36 45.23 1.11
CA ALA A 12 -17.94 44.20 2.04
C ALA A 12 -18.98 43.07 2.22
N LEU A 13 -20.28 43.39 2.19
CA LEU A 13 -21.34 42.38 2.26
C LEU A 13 -21.40 41.48 1.01
N ALA A 14 -21.10 42.02 -0.18
CA ALA A 14 -21.11 41.24 -1.43
C ALA A 14 -20.03 40.15 -1.48
N PHE A 15 -18.91 40.31 -0.74
CA PHE A 15 -17.85 39.30 -0.65
C PHE A 15 -18.12 38.19 0.38
N THR A 16 -19.20 38.30 1.19
CA THR A 16 -19.51 37.27 2.21
C THR A 16 -20.38 36.13 1.71
N PHE A 17 -20.94 36.22 0.49
CA PHE A 17 -21.84 35.20 -0.06
C PHE A 17 -21.18 34.27 -1.09
N THR A 18 -19.91 34.47 -1.43
CA THR A 18 -19.13 33.48 -2.19
C THR A 18 -18.41 32.54 -1.22
N ALA A 19 -19.16 31.89 -0.34
CA ALA A 19 -18.66 30.65 0.27
C ALA A 19 -18.63 29.62 -0.86
N CYS A 20 -17.45 29.31 -1.39
CA CYS A 20 -17.27 28.23 -2.35
C CYS A 20 -17.82 26.94 -1.71
N HIS A 21 -19.02 26.56 -2.11
CA HIS A 21 -19.57 25.25 -1.83
C HIS A 21 -18.85 24.27 -2.76
N ASP A 22 -17.65 23.85 -2.34
CA ASP A 22 -16.92 22.76 -2.97
C ASP A 22 -17.69 21.48 -2.63
N SER A 23 -18.69 21.13 -3.46
CA SER A 23 -19.42 19.88 -3.38
C SER A 23 -18.50 18.75 -3.81
N ARG A 24 -17.49 18.45 -2.98
CA ARG A 24 -16.64 17.28 -3.15
C ARG A 24 -17.53 16.07 -2.96
N GLU A 25 -17.86 15.44 -4.07
CA GLU A 25 -18.52 14.15 -4.07
C GLU A 25 -17.63 13.18 -3.28
N LEU A 26 -18.17 12.64 -2.18
CA LEU A 26 -17.45 11.70 -1.33
C LEU A 26 -17.21 10.44 -2.16
N MET A 27 -16.01 10.28 -2.71
CA MET A 27 -15.64 9.03 -3.35
C MET A 27 -15.30 8.00 -2.26
N PRO A 28 -16.16 7.00 -1.99
CA PRO A 28 -15.87 5.98 -1.00
C PRO A 28 -14.58 5.23 -1.33
N ALA A 29 -14.02 4.51 -0.35
CA ALA A 29 -12.91 3.59 -0.60
C ALA A 29 -13.20 2.74 -1.86
N PRO A 30 -12.22 2.49 -2.74
CA PRO A 30 -12.48 1.72 -3.94
C PRO A 30 -13.05 0.35 -3.56
N GLU A 31 -13.99 -0.15 -4.35
CA GLU A 31 -14.62 -1.46 -4.14
C GLU A 31 -13.64 -2.63 -4.26
N THR A 32 -12.45 -2.40 -4.83
CA THR A 32 -11.40 -3.41 -4.97
C THR A 32 -10.66 -3.63 -3.66
N ILE A 33 -11.35 -4.28 -2.72
CA ILE A 33 -10.71 -5.03 -1.66
C ILE A 33 -9.92 -6.14 -2.33
N PHE A 34 -8.61 -6.23 -2.05
CA PHE A 34 -7.83 -7.38 -2.48
C PHE A 34 -8.41 -8.62 -1.79
N ASP A 35 -8.91 -9.57 -2.59
CA ASP A 35 -9.29 -10.88 -2.08
C ASP A 35 -8.01 -11.66 -1.78
N ASP A 36 -7.72 -11.84 -0.49
CA ASP A 36 -6.55 -12.57 -0.04
C ASP A 36 -6.68 -14.08 -0.21
N HIS A 37 -7.86 -14.59 -0.60
CA HIS A 37 -8.17 -16.01 -0.74
C HIS A 37 -7.76 -16.84 0.50
N GLY A 38 -7.87 -16.25 1.70
CA GLY A 38 -7.55 -16.91 2.96
C GLY A 38 -6.07 -16.88 3.34
N LEU A 39 -5.26 -16.03 2.72
CA LEU A 39 -3.87 -15.80 3.14
C LEU A 39 -3.81 -14.99 4.45
N HIS A 40 -2.80 -15.23 5.26
CA HIS A 40 -2.55 -14.50 6.50
C HIS A 40 -1.83 -13.19 6.24
N VAL A 41 -2.22 -12.14 6.97
CA VAL A 41 -1.41 -10.92 7.05
C VAL A 41 -0.14 -11.21 7.85
N ILE A 42 1.02 -10.96 7.23
CA ILE A 42 2.33 -11.09 7.86
C ILE A 42 2.76 -9.74 8.44
N THR A 43 2.78 -8.69 7.62
CA THR A 43 3.19 -7.35 8.04
C THR A 43 2.68 -6.27 7.07
N SER A 44 2.76 -5.01 7.48
CA SER A 44 2.34 -3.86 6.67
C SER A 44 3.38 -2.74 6.68
N PHE A 45 3.43 -1.96 5.60
CA PHE A 45 4.36 -0.87 5.40
C PHE A 45 3.61 0.39 4.99
N HIS A 46 3.94 1.50 5.62
CA HIS A 46 3.48 2.83 5.20
C HIS A 46 4.64 3.58 4.56
N ASN A 47 4.42 4.20 3.40
CA ASN A 47 5.42 5.02 2.73
C ASN A 47 4.84 6.39 2.38
N ASP A 48 5.12 7.38 3.22
CA ASP A 48 4.67 8.76 3.04
C ASP A 48 5.23 9.40 1.76
N ARG A 49 6.47 9.04 1.39
CA ARG A 49 7.16 9.61 0.22
C ARG A 49 6.49 9.21 -1.08
N THR A 50 6.10 7.95 -1.21
CA THR A 50 5.39 7.45 -2.39
C THR A 50 3.87 7.52 -2.24
N ARG A 51 3.37 7.91 -1.06
CA ARG A 51 1.96 7.87 -0.69
C ARG A 51 1.34 6.51 -0.97
N THR A 52 2.01 5.45 -0.51
CA THR A 52 1.53 4.08 -0.66
C THR A 52 1.47 3.36 0.68
N ILE A 53 0.62 2.35 0.74
CA ILE A 53 0.59 1.35 1.80
C ILE A 53 0.75 -0.02 1.16
N SER A 54 1.52 -0.89 1.80
CA SER A 54 1.70 -2.26 1.34
C SER A 54 1.40 -3.23 2.47
N VAL A 55 0.79 -4.36 2.14
CA VAL A 55 0.57 -5.47 3.08
C VAL A 55 1.17 -6.73 2.47
N LEU A 56 2.01 -7.40 3.26
CA LEU A 56 2.55 -8.70 2.91
C LEU A 56 1.62 -9.78 3.47
N TYR A 57 1.06 -10.57 2.58
CA TYR A 57 0.28 -11.76 2.88
C TYR A 57 1.10 -13.03 2.63
N GLY A 58 0.71 -14.13 3.25
CA GLY A 58 1.24 -15.45 2.91
C GLY A 58 0.40 -16.61 3.43
N ASN A 59 0.63 -17.80 2.90
CA ASN A 59 0.00 -19.02 3.39
C ASN A 59 0.61 -19.47 4.74
N ASP A 60 0.13 -20.60 5.29
CA ASP A 60 0.59 -21.12 6.58
C ASP A 60 2.13 -21.29 6.62
N ASP A 61 2.73 -21.83 5.56
CA ASP A 61 4.19 -22.00 5.47
C ASP A 61 4.93 -20.65 5.43
N ALA A 62 4.39 -19.67 4.71
CA ALA A 62 4.96 -18.32 4.65
C ALA A 62 4.89 -17.61 6.00
N LEU A 63 3.77 -17.74 6.72
CA LEU A 63 3.60 -17.19 8.06
C LEU A 63 4.55 -17.88 9.06
N ALA A 64 4.63 -19.22 9.01
CA ALA A 64 5.54 -19.99 9.86
C ALA A 64 7.00 -19.58 9.61
N TYR A 65 7.40 -19.44 8.34
CA TYR A 65 8.71 -18.93 7.95
C TYR A 65 8.97 -17.52 8.51
N ALA A 66 8.02 -16.60 8.33
CA ALA A 66 8.15 -15.21 8.79
C ALA A 66 8.18 -15.08 10.33
N SER A 67 7.66 -16.08 11.04
CA SER A 67 7.63 -16.15 12.50
C SER A 67 8.87 -16.79 13.13
N GLN A 68 9.79 -17.32 12.31
CA GLN A 68 11.04 -17.89 12.82
C GLN A 68 11.96 -16.84 13.44
N VAL A 69 12.84 -17.29 14.34
CA VAL A 69 13.86 -16.45 15.00
C VAL A 69 14.71 -15.73 13.93
N PRO A 70 15.03 -14.43 14.14
CA PRO A 70 15.91 -13.68 13.24
C PRO A 70 17.25 -14.40 12.99
N GLY A 71 17.68 -14.44 11.73
CA GLY A 71 18.94 -15.08 11.31
C GLY A 71 18.82 -16.55 10.90
N VAL A 72 17.70 -17.23 11.21
CA VAL A 72 17.44 -18.60 10.73
C VAL A 72 16.74 -18.61 9.37
N ALA A 73 15.79 -17.69 9.17
CA ALA A 73 15.00 -17.66 7.94
C ALA A 73 15.82 -17.08 6.77
N THR A 74 16.08 -17.95 5.79
CA THR A 74 16.70 -17.64 4.50
C THR A 74 15.87 -18.29 3.38
N PRO A 75 15.90 -17.80 2.14
CA PRO A 75 15.08 -18.37 1.05
C PRO A 75 15.28 -19.90 0.86
N ASN A 76 16.48 -20.41 1.16
CA ASN A 76 16.82 -21.83 1.02
C ASN A 76 16.15 -22.73 2.07
N VAL A 77 15.64 -22.17 3.17
CA VAL A 77 14.93 -22.94 4.22
C VAL A 77 13.40 -22.83 4.10
N ALA A 78 12.89 -22.13 3.08
CA ALA A 78 11.45 -22.06 2.83
C ALA A 78 10.94 -23.38 2.24
N THR A 79 9.79 -23.84 2.74
CA THR A 79 9.16 -25.10 2.32
C THR A 79 8.58 -24.95 0.90
N PRO A 80 8.78 -25.93 -0.01
CA PRO A 80 8.05 -25.97 -1.28
C PRO A 80 6.53 -25.88 -1.05
N GLY A 81 5.85 -25.02 -1.81
CA GLY A 81 4.45 -24.65 -1.56
C GLY A 81 4.27 -23.33 -0.83
N THR A 82 5.33 -22.74 -0.28
CA THR A 82 5.29 -21.39 0.33
C THR A 82 4.89 -20.34 -0.71
N VAL A 83 3.94 -19.48 -0.36
CA VAL A 83 3.50 -18.36 -1.20
C VAL A 83 3.46 -17.08 -0.38
N PHE A 84 4.10 -16.03 -0.88
CA PHE A 84 3.98 -14.66 -0.40
C PHE A 84 3.30 -13.79 -1.45
N LYS A 85 2.46 -12.85 -1.00
CA LYS A 85 1.89 -11.79 -1.83
C LYS A 85 2.07 -10.43 -1.18
N LEU A 86 2.88 -9.55 -1.77
CA LEU A 86 3.00 -8.16 -1.35
C LEU A 86 2.06 -7.31 -2.21
N VAL A 87 0.99 -6.83 -1.60
CA VAL A 87 -0.01 -5.99 -2.26
C VAL A 87 0.25 -4.55 -1.89
N THR A 88 0.32 -3.66 -2.87
CA THR A 88 0.55 -2.23 -2.67
C THR A 88 -0.64 -1.44 -3.19
N TRP A 89 -1.11 -0.49 -2.39
CA TRP A 89 -2.15 0.47 -2.76
C TRP A 89 -1.62 1.89 -2.71
N ASP A 90 -2.20 2.76 -3.53
CA ASP A 90 -2.08 4.21 -3.33
C ASP A 90 -2.80 4.63 -2.05
N LEU A 91 -2.39 5.75 -1.44
CA LEU A 91 -3.09 6.39 -0.32
C LEU A 91 -3.87 7.61 -0.79
N LYS A 92 -5.18 7.59 -0.53
CA LYS A 92 -6.07 8.74 -0.78
C LYS A 92 -6.58 9.34 0.53
N GLN A 93 -6.88 10.63 0.50
CA GLN A 93 -7.44 11.33 1.66
C GLN A 93 -8.77 10.68 2.06
N ASN A 94 -8.97 10.45 3.36
CA ASN A 94 -10.26 10.02 3.86
C ASN A 94 -11.24 11.21 3.80
N PRO A 95 -12.34 11.09 3.04
CA PRO A 95 -13.27 12.20 2.90
C PRO A 95 -14.15 12.41 4.14
N LEU A 96 -14.22 11.43 5.04
CA LEU A 96 -15.01 11.47 6.28
C LEU A 96 -14.18 11.83 7.53
N TRP A 97 -12.85 11.81 7.43
CA TRP A 97 -11.97 12.07 8.58
C TRP A 97 -10.75 12.89 8.16
N PHE A 98 -10.76 14.16 8.53
CA PHE A 98 -9.67 15.09 8.22
C PHE A 98 -8.34 14.62 8.83
N GLY A 99 -7.27 14.65 8.02
CA GLY A 99 -5.94 14.25 8.47
C GLY A 99 -5.66 12.74 8.45
N SER A 100 -6.62 11.90 8.03
CA SER A 100 -6.36 10.47 7.79
C SER A 100 -6.36 10.12 6.30
N ASN A 101 -5.67 9.03 5.95
CA ASN A 101 -5.68 8.45 4.61
C ASN A 101 -6.35 7.07 4.64
N ILE A 102 -6.92 6.67 3.51
CA ILE A 102 -7.46 5.34 3.26
C ILE A 102 -6.81 4.75 2.00
N ASN A 103 -6.94 3.43 1.84
CA ASN A 103 -6.46 2.76 0.65
C ASN A 103 -7.21 3.29 -0.59
N GLY A 104 -6.43 3.61 -1.61
CA GLY A 104 -6.84 3.89 -2.97
C GLY A 104 -6.78 2.62 -3.83
N GLY A 105 -6.50 2.78 -5.12
CA GLY A 105 -6.42 1.64 -6.04
C GLY A 105 -5.21 0.74 -5.75
N VAL A 106 -5.33 -0.53 -6.10
CA VAL A 106 -4.20 -1.48 -6.09
C VAL A 106 -3.19 -1.04 -7.17
N GLN A 107 -1.97 -0.75 -6.74
CA GLN A 107 -0.86 -0.33 -7.60
C GLN A 107 0.00 -1.52 -8.05
N SER A 108 0.13 -2.55 -7.23
CA SER A 108 0.84 -3.78 -7.62
C SER A 108 0.45 -4.95 -6.72
N VAL A 109 0.58 -6.15 -7.29
CA VAL A 109 0.57 -7.41 -6.53
C VAL A 109 1.83 -8.17 -6.92
N GLU A 110 2.79 -8.24 -6.01
CA GLU A 110 4.01 -9.03 -6.20
C GLU A 110 3.82 -10.39 -5.54
N THR A 111 4.01 -11.46 -6.29
CA THR A 111 3.88 -12.83 -5.79
C THR A 111 5.23 -13.51 -5.81
N VAL A 112 5.64 -14.09 -4.68
CA VAL A 112 6.79 -15.00 -4.59
C VAL A 112 6.28 -16.40 -4.29
N THR A 113 6.73 -17.38 -5.06
CA THR A 113 6.38 -18.79 -4.84
C THR A 113 7.64 -19.61 -4.64
N VAL A 114 7.55 -20.63 -3.79
CA VAL A 114 8.61 -21.61 -3.58
C VAL A 114 8.15 -22.94 -4.14
N SER A 115 8.94 -23.54 -5.02
CA SER A 115 8.67 -24.86 -5.59
C SER A 115 9.85 -25.80 -5.34
N ALA A 116 9.61 -27.11 -5.50
CA ALA A 116 10.68 -28.09 -5.42
C ALA A 116 11.66 -27.88 -6.58
N GLY A 117 12.96 -27.81 -6.27
CA GLY A 117 14.04 -27.80 -7.26
C GLY A 117 14.96 -29.01 -7.09
N GLN A 118 15.86 -29.22 -8.04
CA GLN A 118 16.71 -30.42 -8.08
C GLN A 118 17.75 -30.47 -6.95
N SER A 119 18.33 -29.33 -6.58
CA SER A 119 19.37 -29.23 -5.53
C SER A 119 19.01 -28.26 -4.40
N ALA A 120 18.08 -27.34 -4.64
CA ALA A 120 17.58 -26.35 -3.68
C ALA A 120 16.16 -25.95 -4.10
N PRO A 121 15.34 -25.36 -3.20
CA PRO A 121 14.04 -24.81 -3.59
C PRO A 121 14.17 -23.79 -4.72
N ALA A 122 13.28 -23.88 -5.71
CA ALA A 122 13.22 -22.91 -6.80
C ALA A 122 12.28 -21.76 -6.41
N ILE A 123 12.71 -20.53 -6.68
CA ILE A 123 11.96 -19.32 -6.32
C ILE A 123 11.36 -18.69 -7.58
N GLY A 124 10.04 -18.60 -7.64
CA GLY A 124 9.28 -17.88 -8.65
C GLY A 124 8.94 -16.47 -8.19
N TYR A 125 8.90 -15.52 -9.12
CA TYR A 125 8.46 -14.15 -8.86
C TYR A 125 7.63 -13.61 -10.03
N THR A 126 6.48 -13.04 -9.72
CA THR A 126 5.63 -12.32 -10.67
C THR A 126 5.15 -11.00 -10.07
N ILE A 127 4.84 -10.04 -10.93
CA ILE A 127 4.22 -8.78 -10.55
C ILE A 127 3.03 -8.50 -11.47
N GLU A 128 1.89 -8.22 -10.87
CA GLU A 128 0.65 -7.86 -11.56
C GLU A 128 0.31 -6.40 -11.27
N ASN A 129 -0.49 -5.80 -12.16
CA ASN A 129 -1.02 -4.44 -12.04
C ASN A 129 0.01 -3.32 -11.89
N SER A 130 1.29 -3.53 -12.22
CA SER A 130 2.36 -2.54 -12.02
C SER A 130 2.06 -1.20 -12.72
N VAL A 131 1.41 -0.28 -11.99
CA VAL A 131 1.20 1.12 -12.41
C VAL A 131 2.46 1.95 -12.08
N GLN A 132 3.63 1.31 -11.95
CA GLN A 132 4.87 2.03 -11.71
C GLN A 132 5.01 3.14 -12.75
N LYS A 133 4.89 4.38 -12.30
CA LYS A 133 5.43 5.52 -13.04
C LYS A 133 6.90 5.19 -13.21
N LYS A 134 7.33 4.95 -14.45
CA LYS A 134 8.74 4.72 -14.80
C LYS A 134 9.53 5.97 -14.40
N ASP A 135 9.94 6.04 -13.15
CA ASP A 135 11.10 6.81 -12.78
C ASP A 135 12.30 5.99 -13.27
N GLU A 136 12.98 6.50 -14.31
CA GLU A 136 14.13 5.84 -14.96
C GLU A 136 15.29 5.51 -14.00
N LYS A 137 15.22 5.94 -12.73
CA LYS A 137 16.26 5.77 -11.71
C LYS A 137 15.99 4.67 -10.68
N ALA A 138 14.83 4.01 -10.67
CA ALA A 138 14.44 3.13 -9.55
C ALA A 138 13.86 1.76 -9.98
N VAL A 139 14.42 1.13 -11.02
CA VAL A 139 14.07 -0.26 -11.34
C VAL A 139 14.85 -1.18 -10.40
N SER A 140 14.22 -1.61 -9.31
CA SER A 140 14.75 -2.67 -8.46
C SER A 140 14.70 -4.01 -9.19
N SER A 141 15.75 -4.82 -9.07
CA SER A 141 15.78 -6.14 -9.73
C SER A 141 14.84 -7.13 -9.03
N ASN A 142 14.35 -8.15 -9.76
CA ASN A 142 13.52 -9.20 -9.15
C ASN A 142 14.20 -9.86 -7.94
N ALA A 143 15.52 -10.03 -7.97
CA ALA A 143 16.28 -10.61 -6.86
C ALA A 143 16.24 -9.74 -5.60
N GLU A 144 16.31 -8.42 -5.73
CA GLU A 144 16.18 -7.48 -4.61
C GLU A 144 14.76 -7.51 -4.03
N ARG A 145 13.73 -7.56 -4.89
CA ARG A 145 12.33 -7.66 -4.46
C ARG A 145 12.05 -8.97 -3.72
N ILE A 146 12.54 -10.09 -4.24
CA ILE A 146 12.47 -11.40 -3.58
C ILE A 146 13.15 -11.35 -2.21
N SER A 147 14.38 -10.83 -2.15
CA SER A 147 15.15 -10.69 -0.91
C SER A 147 14.40 -9.83 0.12
N PHE A 148 13.84 -8.70 -0.33
CA PHE A 148 13.01 -7.84 0.50
C PHE A 148 11.83 -8.61 1.09
N ILE A 149 11.06 -9.34 0.28
CA ILE A 149 9.89 -10.10 0.74
C ILE A 149 10.29 -11.16 1.76
N PHE A 150 11.34 -11.95 1.50
CA PHE A 150 11.82 -12.98 2.43
C PHE A 150 12.43 -12.44 3.73
N ALA A 151 12.88 -11.17 3.75
CA ALA A 151 13.43 -10.56 4.95
C ALA A 151 12.35 -10.14 5.96
N GLN A 152 11.09 -10.07 5.53
CA GLN A 152 9.99 -9.58 6.37
C GLN A 152 9.61 -10.60 7.45
N ARG A 153 9.20 -10.07 8.60
CA ARG A 153 8.78 -10.84 9.77
C ARG A 153 7.33 -10.62 10.07
N ALA A 154 6.70 -11.63 10.68
CA ALA A 154 5.36 -11.49 11.20
C ALA A 154 5.33 -10.39 12.26
N SER A 155 4.43 -9.42 12.11
CA SER A 155 4.21 -8.38 13.11
C SER A 155 3.59 -9.00 14.35
N VAL A 156 4.26 -8.85 15.49
CA VAL A 156 3.72 -9.21 16.81
C VAL A 156 3.14 -7.96 17.46
N PHE A 157 1.86 -8.00 17.82
CA PHE A 157 1.27 -6.94 18.63
C PHE A 157 1.71 -7.16 20.09
N PRO A 158 2.34 -6.17 20.75
CA PRO A 158 2.76 -6.30 22.14
C PRO A 158 1.59 -6.33 23.12
#